data_AF-D7A8B3-F1
#
_entry.id   AF-D7A8B3-F1
#
_cell.length_a   1.000
_cell.length_b   1.000
_cell.length_c   1.000
_cell.angle_alpha   90.00
_cell.angle_beta   90.00
_cell.angle_gamma   90.00
#
_symmetry.space_group_name_H-M   'P 1'
#
loop_
_entity.id
_entity.type
_entity.pdbx_description
1 polymer ?
#
loop_
_entity_poly.entity_id
_entity_poly.type
_entity_poly.pdbx_seq_one_letter_code
_entity_poly.pdbx_strand_id
1 'polypeptide(L)'
;MPSLAERVASATADLRRLAKGWRPSETDLIGAVGLENWMVAIDGEMPVLIGESVGHPHLGDQWITTSPVLWISEDRTIARTLSRWYRLGKSALPPPKVPLSKLYH
;
A
#
# COMPACT_ATOMS: atom_id res chain seq x y z
N MET A 1 -10.65 -15.37 -5.23
CA MET A 1 -10.46 -13.91 -5.12
C MET A 1 -11.70 -13.32 -4.46
N PRO A 2 -11.58 -12.47 -3.43
CA PRO A 2 -12.75 -11.79 -2.84
C PRO A 2 -13.41 -10.86 -3.86
N SER A 3 -14.72 -10.69 -3.75
CA SER A 3 -15.52 -9.76 -4.53
C SER A 3 -15.10 -8.30 -4.29
N LEU A 4 -15.52 -7.40 -5.17
CA LEU A 4 -15.28 -5.96 -4.99
C LEU A 4 -15.88 -5.44 -3.68
N ALA A 5 -17.12 -5.85 -3.35
CA ALA A 5 -17.80 -5.44 -2.13
C ALA A 5 -17.03 -5.87 -0.87
N GLU A 6 -16.52 -7.10 -0.84
CA GLU A 6 -15.71 -7.60 0.29
C GLU A 6 -14.39 -6.84 0.42
N ARG A 7 -13.72 -6.53 -0.70
CA ARG A 7 -12.48 -5.73 -0.69
C ARG A 7 -12.72 -4.32 -0.16
N VAL A 8 -13.78 -3.66 -0.62
CA VAL A 8 -14.18 -2.32 -0.15
C VAL A 8 -14.53 -2.35 1.33
N ALA A 9 -15.30 -3.33 1.78
CA ALA A 9 -15.68 -3.46 3.19
C ALA A 9 -14.45 -3.66 4.09
N SER A 10 -13.53 -4.56 3.71
CA SER A 10 -12.25 -4.78 4.41
C SER A 10 -11.42 -3.51 4.46
N ALA A 11 -11.18 -2.86 3.32
CA ALA A 11 -10.38 -1.64 3.27
C ALA A 11 -11.01 -0.51 4.11
N THR A 12 -12.33 -0.37 4.09
CA THR A 12 -13.05 0.63 4.89
C THR A 12 -12.91 0.36 6.38
N ALA A 13 -12.97 -0.91 6.82
CA ALA A 13 -12.76 -1.27 8.21
C ALA A 13 -11.35 -0.88 8.69
N ASP A 14 -10.33 -1.16 7.87
CA ASP A 14 -8.94 -0.78 8.14
C ASP A 14 -8.76 0.74 8.21
N LEU A 15 -9.30 1.48 7.25
CA LEU A 15 -9.24 2.95 7.24
C LEU A 15 -9.92 3.58 8.47
N ARG A 16 -11.04 3.02 8.94
CA ARG A 16 -11.71 3.46 10.17
C ARG A 16 -10.85 3.23 11.41
N ARG A 17 -10.09 2.13 11.47
CA ARG A 17 -9.14 1.88 12.57
C ARG A 17 -7.98 2.89 12.50
N LEU A 18 -7.39 3.08 11.32
CA LEU A 18 -6.30 4.04 11.09
C LEU A 18 -6.70 5.48 11.50
N ALA A 19 -7.93 5.89 11.16
CA ALA A 19 -8.48 7.20 11.51
C ALA A 19 -8.63 7.39 13.04
N LYS A 20 -8.79 6.31 13.80
CA LYS A 20 -8.83 6.31 15.27
C LYS A 20 -7.43 6.20 15.90
N GLY A 21 -6.37 6.32 15.12
CA GLY A 21 -4.98 6.27 15.60
C GLY A 21 -4.38 4.87 15.70
N TRP A 22 -5.14 3.82 15.41
CA TRP A 22 -4.58 2.47 15.35
C TRP A 22 -3.55 2.37 14.22
N ARG A 23 -2.52 1.53 14.40
CA ARG A 23 -1.51 1.21 13.39
C ARG A 23 -1.34 -0.31 13.27
N PRO A 24 -1.09 -0.84 12.05
CA PRO A 24 -0.90 -2.28 11.85
C PRO A 24 0.25 -2.82 12.68
N SER A 25 0.01 -3.90 13.41
CA SER A 25 1.06 -4.69 14.05
C SER A 25 1.59 -5.75 13.08
N GLU A 26 2.67 -6.44 13.43
CA GLU A 26 3.16 -7.58 12.65
C GLU A 26 2.11 -8.67 12.47
N THR A 27 1.24 -8.88 13.47
CA THR A 27 0.14 -9.85 13.38
C THR A 27 -0.88 -9.47 12.32
N ASP A 28 -1.23 -8.18 12.20
CA ASP A 28 -2.15 -7.69 11.16
C ASP A 28 -1.54 -7.79 9.76
N LEU A 29 -0.20 -7.85 9.68
CA LEU A 29 0.55 -7.89 8.43
C LEU A 29 1.00 -9.30 8.03
N ILE A 30 0.64 -10.38 8.73
CA ILE A 30 1.12 -11.75 8.41
C ILE A 30 0.92 -12.13 6.93
N GLY A 31 -0.17 -11.69 6.30
CA GLY A 31 -0.46 -11.94 4.88
C GLY A 31 -0.05 -10.80 3.92
N ALA A 32 0.62 -9.76 4.40
CA ALA A 32 1.01 -8.63 3.58
C ALA A 32 2.16 -9.00 2.62
N VAL A 33 2.02 -8.58 1.37
CA VAL A 33 3.00 -8.86 0.31
C VAL A 33 4.15 -7.85 0.39
N GLY A 34 5.40 -8.30 0.17
CA GLY A 34 6.54 -7.40 0.04
C GLY A 34 6.51 -6.66 -1.29
N LEU A 35 6.86 -5.37 -1.30
CA LEU A 35 7.01 -4.57 -2.51
C LEU A 35 8.32 -3.77 -2.44
N GLU A 36 9.28 -4.19 -3.26
CA GLU A 36 10.58 -3.55 -3.41
C GLU A 36 10.59 -2.62 -4.62
N ASN A 37 11.60 -1.75 -4.67
CA ASN A 37 11.84 -0.80 -5.77
C ASN A 37 10.56 -0.04 -6.17
N TRP A 38 9.77 0.34 -5.17
CA TRP A 38 8.41 0.81 -5.39
C TRP A 38 8.37 2.33 -5.63
N MET A 39 7.39 2.78 -6.41
CA MET A 39 7.06 4.19 -6.59
C MET A 39 5.56 4.40 -6.67
N VAL A 40 5.11 5.62 -6.36
CA VAL A 40 3.72 6.03 -6.59
C VAL A 40 3.55 6.43 -8.05
N ALA A 41 2.50 5.95 -8.69
CA ALA A 41 2.06 6.36 -10.01
C ALA A 41 0.56 6.68 -9.98
N ILE A 42 0.05 7.20 -11.10
CA ILE A 42 -1.38 7.44 -11.31
C ILE A 42 -1.85 6.49 -12.41
N ASP A 43 -2.88 5.69 -12.11
CA ASP A 43 -3.57 4.84 -13.09
C ASP A 43 -5.02 5.36 -13.22
N GLY A 44 -5.34 5.93 -14.38
CA GLY A 44 -6.53 6.76 -14.56
C GLY A 44 -6.48 8.00 -13.67
N GLU A 45 -7.36 8.07 -12.67
CA GLU A 45 -7.42 9.13 -11.66
C GLU A 45 -6.99 8.66 -10.27
N MET A 46 -6.57 7.40 -10.14
CA MET A 46 -6.32 6.78 -8.84
C MET A 46 -4.82 6.60 -8.59
N PRO A 47 -4.32 6.92 -7.37
CA PRO A 47 -2.94 6.62 -7.01
C PRO A 47 -2.75 5.11 -6.89
N VAL A 48 -1.68 4.58 -7.48
CA VAL A 48 -1.27 3.17 -7.40
C VAL A 48 0.19 3.06 -7.01
N LEU A 49 0.64 1.88 -6.56
CA LEU A 49 2.06 1.56 -6.47
C LEU A 49 2.47 0.71 -7.66
N ILE A 50 3.64 1.01 -8.20
CA ILE A 50 4.36 0.16 -9.15
C ILE A 50 5.66 -0.28 -8.46
N GLY A 51 5.95 -1.57 -8.47
CA GLY A 51 7.15 -2.11 -7.82
C GLY A 51 7.30 -3.61 -8.03
N GLU A 52 8.40 -4.15 -7.54
CA GLU A 52 8.70 -5.58 -7.58
C GLU A 52 8.06 -6.27 -6.37
N SER A 53 7.06 -7.12 -6.61
CA SER A 53 6.49 -7.92 -5.53
C SER A 53 7.48 -8.98 -5.07
N VAL A 54 7.62 -9.19 -3.77
CA VAL A 54 8.47 -10.24 -3.19
C VAL A 54 7.59 -11.21 -2.40
N GLY A 55 7.74 -12.51 -2.71
CA GLY A 55 6.98 -13.57 -2.06
C GLY A 55 5.48 -13.52 -2.36
N HIS A 56 5.07 -12.99 -3.52
CA HIS A 56 3.65 -12.89 -3.85
C HIS A 56 3.07 -14.29 -4.07
N PRO A 57 2.06 -14.73 -3.29
CA PRO A 57 1.64 -16.14 -3.21
C PRO A 57 1.07 -16.72 -4.52
N HIS A 58 0.72 -15.85 -5.48
CA HIS A 58 0.17 -16.27 -6.79
C HIS A 58 1.01 -15.80 -7.99
N LEU A 59 1.90 -14.83 -7.79
CA LEU A 59 2.60 -14.14 -8.89
C LEU A 59 4.10 -14.38 -8.83
N GLY A 60 4.63 -14.87 -7.70
CA GLY A 60 6.06 -14.92 -7.48
C GLY A 60 6.67 -13.53 -7.46
N ASP A 61 7.96 -13.45 -7.74
CA ASP A 61 8.70 -12.21 -7.76
C ASP A 61 8.60 -11.58 -9.16
N GLN A 62 7.87 -10.46 -9.27
CA GLN A 62 7.67 -9.77 -10.54
C GLN A 62 7.27 -8.30 -10.33
N TRP A 63 7.44 -7.51 -11.38
CA TRP A 63 6.91 -6.15 -11.41
C TRP A 63 5.38 -6.16 -11.48
N ILE A 64 4.74 -5.45 -10.57
CA ILE A 64 3.29 -5.34 -10.50
C ILE A 64 2.85 -3.88 -10.40
N THR A 65 1.63 -3.62 -10.87
CA THR A 65 0.85 -2.45 -10.49
C THR A 65 -0.19 -2.88 -9.47
N THR A 66 -0.24 -2.21 -8.32
CA THR A 66 -1.23 -2.53 -7.29
C THR A 66 -2.61 -1.99 -7.64
N SER A 67 -3.66 -2.49 -6.98
CA SER A 67 -4.93 -1.75 -6.89
C SER A 67 -4.73 -0.39 -6.22
N PRO A 68 -5.70 0.55 -6.31
CA PRO A 68 -5.57 1.89 -5.74
C PRO A 68 -5.08 1.92 -4.30
N VAL A 69 -4.15 2.82 -4.03
CA VAL A 69 -3.57 3.10 -2.71
C VAL A 69 -4.54 3.96 -1.92
N LEU A 70 -4.79 3.54 -0.69
CA LEU A 70 -5.71 4.23 0.22
C LEU A 70 -4.98 4.86 1.40
N TRP A 71 -3.83 4.31 1.79
CA TRP A 71 -3.00 4.84 2.87
C TRP A 71 -1.56 4.36 2.72
N ILE A 72 -0.60 5.22 3.06
CA ILE A 72 0.81 4.87 3.24
C ILE A 72 1.22 5.39 4.62
N SER A 73 1.93 4.56 5.37
CA SER A 73 2.56 4.93 6.64
C SER A 73 3.55 6.10 6.49
N GLU A 74 3.74 6.88 7.56
CA GLU A 74 4.60 8.08 7.52
C GLU A 74 6.07 7.75 7.24
N ASP A 75 6.55 6.62 7.78
CA ASP A 75 7.88 6.06 7.55
C ASP A 75 8.00 5.32 6.21
N ARG A 76 6.87 5.16 5.49
CA ARG A 76 6.77 4.54 4.15
C ARG A 76 7.19 3.08 4.11
N THR A 77 6.95 2.34 5.19
CA THR A 77 7.26 0.91 5.30
C THR A 77 6.04 0.02 5.10
N ILE A 78 4.83 0.60 5.13
CA ILE A 78 3.56 -0.11 4.99
C ILE A 78 2.61 0.70 4.11
N ALA A 79 1.88 0.00 3.23
CA ALA A 79 0.74 0.57 2.50
C ALA A 79 -0.53 -0.28 2.62
N ARG A 80 -1.68 0.40 2.68
CA ARG A 80 -2.99 -0.18 2.45
C ARG A 80 -3.45 0.17 1.04
N THR A 81 -3.78 -0.86 0.27
CA THR A 81 -4.47 -0.71 -1.02
C THR A 81 -5.92 -1.18 -0.89
N LEU A 82 -6.72 -1.04 -1.95
CA LEU A 82 -8.07 -1.61 -1.98
C LEU A 82 -8.06 -3.12 -1.70
N SER A 83 -7.08 -3.85 -2.23
CA SER A 83 -7.06 -5.32 -2.14
C SER A 83 -6.41 -5.85 -0.88
N ARG A 84 -5.33 -5.23 -0.41
CA ARG A 84 -4.46 -5.83 0.61
C ARG A 84 -3.48 -4.83 1.22
N TRP A 85 -2.81 -5.31 2.25
CA TRP A 85 -1.63 -4.70 2.86
C TRP A 85 -0.36 -5.07 2.10
N TYR A 86 0.58 -4.13 2.02
CA TYR A 86 1.93 -4.32 1.50
C TYR A 86 2.95 -3.90 2.55
N ARG A 87 4.03 -4.67 2.68
CA ARG A 87 5.28 -4.22 3.29
C ARG A 87 6.12 -3.58 2.21
N LEU A 88 6.46 -2.32 2.40
CA LEU A 88 7.22 -1.52 1.46
C LEU A 88 8.70 -1.57 1.84
N GLY A 89 9.51 -2.06 0.92
CA GLY A 89 10.96 -2.02 1.04
C GLY A 89 11.53 -0.71 0.49
N LYS A 90 12.64 -0.81 -0.23
CA LYS A 90 13.32 0.37 -0.77
C LYS A 90 12.46 1.03 -1.87
N SER A 91 12.20 2.32 -1.76
CA SER A 91 11.56 3.06 -2.85
C SER A 91 12.52 3.22 -4.03
N ALA A 92 12.01 3.10 -5.26
CA ALA A 92 12.76 3.38 -6.49
C ALA A 92 13.11 4.86 -6.65
N LEU A 93 12.35 5.76 -6.01
CA LEU A 93 12.64 7.19 -5.98
C LEU A 93 13.21 7.58 -4.61
N PRO A 94 14.17 8.51 -4.55
CA PRO A 94 14.57 9.09 -3.28
C PRO A 94 13.33 9.71 -2.61
N PRO A 95 13.22 9.66 -1.26
CA PRO A 95 12.13 10.30 -0.57
C PRO A 95 12.07 11.79 -0.98
N PRO A 96 10.87 12.34 -1.23
CA PRO A 96 10.74 13.72 -1.62
C PRO A 96 11.41 14.58 -0.54
N LYS A 97 12.21 15.56 -0.98
CA LYS A 97 12.94 16.46 -0.09
C LYS A 97 12.01 17.30 0.81
N VAL A 98 10.70 17.28 0.55
CA VAL A 98 9.66 17.98 1.30
C VAL A 98 8.62 16.96 1.79
N PRO A 99 8.21 16.99 3.07
CA PRO A 99 7.15 16.14 3.59
C PRO A 99 5.84 16.31 2.80
N LEU A 100 5.17 15.21 2.46
CA LEU A 100 3.89 15.24 1.71
C LEU A 100 2.79 16.02 2.45
N SER A 101 2.87 16.11 3.78
CA SER A 101 1.99 16.96 4.59
C SER A 101 2.04 18.44 4.23
N LYS A 102 3.10 18.90 3.54
CA LYS A 102 3.25 20.27 3.07
C LYS A 102 2.89 20.49 1.60
N LEU A 103 2.51 19.43 0.87
CA LEU A 103 2.24 19.51 -0.57
C LEU A 103 0.74 19.59 -0.92
N TYR A 104 -0.14 19.52 0.08
CA TYR A 104 -1.60 19.56 -0.11
C TYR A 104 -2.31 20.61 0.76
N HIS A 105 -1.62 21.71 1.09
CA HIS A 105 -2.21 22.91 1.68
C HIS A 105 -2.34 24.02 0.65
#